data_AF-A0A7Y0VBR8-F1
#
_entry.id   AF-A0A7Y0VBR8-F1
#
_cell.length_a   1.000
_cell.length_b   1.000
_cell.length_c   1.000
_cell.angle_alpha   90.00
_cell.angle_beta   90.00
_cell.angle_gamma   90.00
#
_symmetry.space_group_name_H-M   'P 1'
#
loop_
_entity.id
_entity.type
_entity.pdbx_description
1 polymer ?
#
loop_
_entity_poly.entity_id
_entity_poly.type
_entity_poly.pdbx_seq_one_letter_code
_entity_poly.pdbx_strand_id
1 'polypeptide(L)' 'MLLGITKITQANLSILKTGKAKGIRFATLLAICETLDCQPADILEYISDK' A
#
# COMPACT_ATOMS: atom_id res chain seq x y z
N MET A 1 -5.70 -14.22 -12.06
CA MET A 1 -7.01 -14.69 -11.53
C MET A 1 -6.68 -15.43 -10.23
N LEU A 2 -6.72 -14.87 -9.02
CA LEU A 2 -7.63 -13.93 -8.37
C LEU A 2 -6.86 -13.10 -7.32
N LEU A 3 -6.82 -11.77 -7.43
CA LEU A 3 -6.84 -10.91 -6.25
C LEU A 3 -7.76 -9.74 -6.58
N GLY A 4 -8.96 -9.77 -5.99
CA GLY A 4 -9.96 -8.74 -6.15
C GLY A 4 -9.38 -7.39 -5.78
N ILE A 5 -9.11 -6.60 -6.82
CA ILE A 5 -9.01 -5.16 -6.73
C ILE A 5 -10.21 -4.67 -5.90
N THR A 6 -9.88 -3.87 -4.89
CA THR A 6 -10.78 -3.11 -4.01
C THR A 6 -11.35 -3.80 -2.76
N LYS A 7 -10.49 -4.22 -1.83
CA LYS A 7 -10.79 -4.07 -0.38
C LYS A 7 -10.19 -2.79 0.24
N ILE A 8 -9.79 -1.82 -0.59
CA ILE A 8 -9.40 -0.49 -0.14
C ILE A 8 -10.65 0.38 -0.16
N THR A 9 -11.16 0.72 1.01
CA THR A 9 -12.24 1.70 1.12
C THR A 9 -11.71 3.10 0.81
N GLN A 10 -12.59 4.02 0.41
CA GLN A 10 -12.23 5.42 0.19
C GLN A 10 -11.58 6.05 1.45
N ALA A 11 -12.02 5.63 2.64
CA ALA A 11 -11.42 6.02 3.91
C ALA A 11 -9.97 5.56 4.05
N ASN A 12 -9.68 4.29 3.74
CA ASN A 12 -8.31 3.75 3.78
C ASN A 12 -7.40 4.46 2.76
N LEU A 13 -7.92 4.73 1.56
CA LEU A 13 -7.17 5.45 0.52
C LEU A 13 -6.83 6.88 0.95
N SER A 14 -7.75 7.59 1.60
CA SER A 14 -7.51 8.95 2.10
C SER A 14 -6.39 8.98 3.16
N ILE A 15 -6.36 8.00 4.06
CA ILE A 15 -5.31 7.89 5.08
C ILE A 15 -3.93 7.60 4.45
N LEU A 16 -3.87 6.73 3.45
CA LEU A 16 -2.64 6.46 2.70
C LEU A 16 -2.15 7.71 1.96
N LYS A 17 -3.03 8.42 1.25
CA LYS A 17 -2.68 9.64 0.49
C LYS A 17 -2.16 10.78 1.35
N THR A 18 -2.61 10.86 2.61
CA THR A 18 -2.18 11.91 3.54
C THR A 18 -0.91 11.57 4.31
N GLY A 19 -0.33 10.38 4.11
CA GLY A 19 0.84 9.91 4.85
C GLY A 19 0.58 9.64 6.34
N LYS A 20 -0.69 9.66 6.78
CA LYS A 20 -1.07 9.45 8.18
C LYS A 20 -1.26 7.97 8.53
N ALA A 21 -1.04 7.07 7.58
CA ALA A 21 -1.14 5.65 7.80
C ALA A 21 -0.07 5.19 8.80
N LYS A 22 -0.48 4.50 9.87
CA LYS A 22 0.44 3.87 10.83
C LYS A 22 0.95 2.50 10.36
N GLY A 23 0.39 1.98 9.28
CA GLY A 23 0.70 0.68 8.72
C GLY A 23 -0.25 0.32 7.58
N ILE A 24 0.13 -0.68 6.80
CA ILE A 24 -0.63 -1.16 5.64
C ILE A 24 -0.67 -2.70 5.68
N ARG A 25 -1.81 -3.29 5.30
CA ARG A 25 -1.90 -4.75 5.16
C ARG A 25 -1.10 -5.18 3.93
N PHE A 26 -0.41 -6.32 4.02
CA PHE A 26 0.39 -6.82 2.89
C PHE A 26 -0.45 -7.04 1.63
N ALA A 27 -1.65 -7.59 1.75
CA ALA A 27 -2.57 -7.74 0.61
C ALA A 27 -2.95 -6.39 -0.05
N THR A 28 -3.00 -5.31 0.74
CA THR A 28 -3.24 -3.96 0.22
C THR A 28 -2.01 -3.42 -0.52
N LEU A 29 -0.81 -3.63 0.03
CA LEU A 29 0.45 -3.29 -0.65
C LEU A 29 0.58 -4.03 -1.99
N LEU A 30 0.32 -5.34 -2.01
CA LEU A 30 0.36 -6.13 -3.24
C LEU A 30 -0.64 -5.66 -4.30
N ALA A 31 -1.86 -5.28 -3.90
CA ALA A 31 -2.84 -4.73 -4.83
C ALA A 31 -2.40 -3.39 -5.42
N ILE A 32 -1.69 -2.56 -4.64
CA ILE A 32 -1.08 -1.32 -5.15
C ILE A 32 0.01 -1.65 -6.16
N CYS A 33 0.91 -2.57 -5.81
CA CYS A 33 1.98 -3.04 -6.69
C CYS A 33 1.45 -3.59 -8.03
N GLU A 34 0.39 -4.39 -8.00
CA GLU A 34 -0.28 -4.90 -9.21
C GLU A 34 -0.89 -3.78 -10.06
N THR A 35 -1.44 -2.75 -9.42
CA THR A 35 -2.05 -1.61 -10.12
C THR A 35 -1.01 -0.67 -10.73
N LEU A 36 0.12 -0.49 -10.05
CA LEU A 36 1.18 0.43 -10.45
C LEU A 36 2.29 -0.25 -11.25
N ASP A 37 2.19 -1.56 -11.47
CA ASP A 37 3.22 -2.41 -12.10
C ASP A 37 4.60 -2.20 -11.46
N CYS A 38 4.65 -2.28 -10.12
CA CYS A 38 5.87 -2.11 -9.35
C CYS A 38 6.06 -3.25 -8.34
N GLN A 39 7.23 -3.30 -7.71
CA GLN A 39 7.56 -4.21 -6.64
C GLN A 39 7.42 -3.52 -5.26
N PRO A 40 7.19 -4.28 -4.17
CA PRO A 40 7.16 -3.72 -2.82
C PRO A 40 8.40 -2.90 -2.44
N ALA A 41 9.56 -3.27 -2.97
CA ALA A 41 10.83 -2.56 -2.76
C ALA A 41 10.85 -1.17 -3.40
N ASP A 42 10.00 -0.91 -4.40
CA ASP A 42 9.88 0.42 -5.03
C ASP A 42 9.05 1.40 -4.18
N ILE A 43 8.32 0.90 -3.16
CA ILE A 43 7.44 1.69 -2.29
C ILE A 43 7.99 1.79 -0.87
N LEU A 44 8.62 0.73 -0.36
CA LEU A 44 9.09 0.65 1.02
C LEU A 44 10.56 1.02 1.15
N GLU A 45 10.84 1.99 2.01
CA GLU A 45 12.18 2.35 2.44
C GLU A 45 12.33 2.08 3.94
N TYR A 46 13.44 1.47 4.35
CA TYR A 46 13.79 1.36 5.75
C TYR A 46 14.52 2.63 6.19
N ILE A 47 13.93 3.35 7.15
CA ILE A 47 14.54 4.52 7.79
C ILE A 47 14.92 4.11 9.21
N SER A 48 16.21 4.18 9.55
CA SER A 48 16.69 3.94 10.91
C SER A 48 16.39 5.16 11.80
N ASP A 49 15.86 4.93 13.00
CA ASP A 49 15.96 5.90 14.12
C ASP A 49 17.45 6.05 14.47
N LYS A 50 18.06 7.17 14.08
CA LYS A 50 19.40 7.55 14.54
C LYS A 50 19.30 8.44 15.76
#